data_AF-A0AAY4EKB1-F1
#
_entry.id   AF-A0AAY4EKB1-F1
#
_cell.length_a   1.000
_cell.length_b   1.000
_cell.length_c   1.000
_cell.angle_alpha   90.00
_cell.angle_beta   90.00
_cell.angle_gamma   90.00
#
_symmetry.space_group_name_H-M   'P 1'
#
loop_
_entity.id
_entity.type
_entity.pdbx_description
1 polymer ?
#
loop_
_entity_poly.entity_id
_entity_poly.type
_entity_poly.pdbx_seq_one_letter_code
_entity_poly.pdbx_strand_id
1 'polypeptide(L)'
;MLHHQEKLLKTAWLSVFVEQRAVDRDARKAKLKEKKERGERDALLAAIKKPQRGSDSEDEEGKDDMVDAGRAEMGLDGVLSQEATGARVYLDEQGALNWPVLFLYPEHRQTDFISAFNESSRFMDHLAVMFGQELPPWDTDQKYQPQNLQLYFEDEETEEMHQVDLQTPLLKALQHIRCSVKAGTPSFIVLVAGSPFCKQFLSGKKVHHLKYS
;
A
#
# COMPACT_ATOMS: atom_id res chain seq x y z
N MET A 1 -27.42 -63.78 -4.34
CA MET A 1 -26.87 -62.88 -3.31
C MET A 1 -25.44 -62.43 -3.62
N LEU A 2 -24.50 -63.33 -3.93
CA LEU A 2 -23.09 -62.99 -4.24
C LEU A 2 -22.89 -61.95 -5.37
N HIS A 3 -23.58 -62.08 -6.50
CA HIS A 3 -23.49 -61.09 -7.60
C HIS A 3 -23.99 -59.68 -7.24
N HIS A 4 -24.87 -59.55 -6.24
CA HIS A 4 -25.33 -58.24 -5.78
C HIS A 4 -24.25 -57.57 -4.91
N GLN A 5 -23.58 -58.34 -4.06
CA GLN A 5 -22.42 -57.87 -3.28
C GLN A 5 -21.25 -57.46 -4.17
N GLU A 6 -20.93 -58.21 -5.23
CA GLU A 6 -19.84 -57.85 -6.15
C GLU A 6 -20.12 -56.55 -6.91
N LYS A 7 -21.37 -56.30 -7.30
CA LYS A 7 -21.76 -55.04 -7.94
C LYS A 7 -21.63 -53.85 -6.98
N LEU A 8 -22.06 -54.01 -5.73
CA LEU A 8 -21.96 -52.98 -4.70
C LEU A 8 -20.51 -52.62 -4.37
N LEU A 9 -19.61 -53.62 -4.30
CA LEU A 9 -18.18 -53.40 -4.07
C LEU A 9 -17.52 -52.64 -5.24
N LYS A 10 -17.89 -52.97 -6.48
CA LYS A 10 -17.38 -52.26 -7.68
C LYS A 10 -17.83 -50.81 -7.73
N THR A 11 -19.10 -50.52 -7.41
CA THR A 11 -19.60 -49.14 -7.35
C THR A 11 -18.96 -48.34 -6.23
N ALA A 12 -18.77 -48.93 -5.06
CA ALA A 12 -18.09 -48.27 -3.95
C ALA A 12 -16.62 -47.95 -4.31
N TRP A 13 -15.91 -48.89 -4.94
CA TRP A 13 -14.53 -48.67 -5.38
C TRP A 13 -14.42 -47.56 -6.45
N LEU A 14 -15.34 -47.53 -7.42
CA LEU A 14 -15.39 -46.47 -8.44
C LEU A 14 -15.65 -45.09 -7.83
N SER A 15 -16.56 -44.98 -6.86
CA SER A 15 -16.82 -43.72 -6.16
C SER A 15 -15.60 -43.23 -5.40
N VAL A 16 -14.95 -44.10 -4.62
CA VAL A 16 -13.69 -43.78 -3.91
C VAL A 16 -12.60 -43.34 -4.88
N PHE A 17 -12.49 -43.99 -6.04
CA PHE A 17 -11.49 -43.63 -7.05
C PHE A 17 -11.76 -42.28 -7.73
N VAL A 18 -13.03 -41.97 -8.02
CA VAL A 18 -13.44 -40.66 -8.56
C VAL A 18 -13.19 -39.55 -7.54
N GLU A 19 -13.50 -39.80 -6.27
CA GLU A 19 -13.27 -38.86 -5.17
C GLU A 19 -11.78 -38.62 -4.94
N GLN A 20 -10.95 -39.67 -4.94
CA GLN A 20 -9.49 -39.55 -4.87
C GLN A 20 -8.92 -38.70 -6.02
N ARG A 21 -9.43 -38.88 -7.26
CA ARG A 21 -9.02 -38.04 -8.40
C ARG A 21 -9.46 -36.58 -8.26
N ALA A 22 -10.62 -36.32 -7.66
CA ALA A 22 -11.07 -34.95 -7.39
C ALA A 22 -10.17 -34.28 -6.34
N VAL A 23 -9.85 -34.99 -5.25
CA VAL A 23 -8.91 -34.54 -4.21
C VAL A 23 -7.52 -34.27 -4.80
N ASP A 24 -7.01 -35.17 -5.65
CA ASP A 24 -5.70 -34.98 -6.30
C ASP A 24 -5.68 -33.75 -7.22
N ARG A 25 -6.76 -33.49 -7.95
CA ARG A 25 -6.89 -32.31 -8.81
C ARG A 25 -6.95 -31.03 -7.99
N ASP A 26 -7.72 -31.02 -6.91
CA ASP A 26 -7.85 -29.88 -6.02
C ASP A 26 -6.53 -29.59 -5.30
N ALA A 27 -5.81 -30.65 -4.88
CA ALA A 27 -4.47 -30.54 -4.31
C ALA A 27 -3.44 -29.99 -5.30
N ARG A 28 -3.49 -30.39 -6.58
CA ARG A 28 -2.62 -29.82 -7.63
C ARG A 28 -2.92 -28.34 -7.87
N LYS A 29 -4.20 -27.98 -7.94
CA LYS A 29 -4.63 -26.59 -8.11
C LYS A 29 -4.22 -25.73 -6.93
N ALA A 30 -4.36 -26.23 -5.70
CA ALA A 30 -3.93 -25.56 -4.48
C ALA A 30 -2.40 -25.33 -4.46
N LYS A 31 -1.60 -26.36 -4.77
CA LYS A 31 -0.12 -26.24 -4.82
C LYS A 31 0.35 -25.24 -5.88
N LEU A 32 -0.29 -25.22 -7.05
CA LEU A 32 0.03 -24.25 -8.10
C LEU A 32 -0.31 -22.82 -7.66
N LYS A 33 -1.48 -22.63 -7.05
CA LYS A 33 -1.91 -21.34 -6.50
C LYS A 33 -0.95 -20.85 -5.41
N GLU A 34 -0.62 -21.71 -4.46
CA GLU A 34 0.31 -21.38 -3.36
C GLU A 34 1.72 -21.06 -3.87
N LYS A 35 2.24 -21.81 -4.85
CA LYS A 35 3.53 -21.50 -5.48
C LYS A 35 3.51 -20.16 -6.21
N LYS A 36 2.41 -19.84 -6.89
CA LYS A 36 2.21 -18.55 -7.56
C LYS A 36 2.17 -17.41 -6.54
N GLU A 37 1.36 -17.55 -5.48
CA GLU A 37 1.25 -16.55 -4.40
C GLU A 37 2.58 -16.33 -3.67
N ARG A 38 3.34 -17.40 -3.45
CA ARG A 38 4.70 -17.29 -2.89
C ARG A 38 5.63 -16.51 -3.80
N GLY A 39 5.62 -16.82 -5.11
CA GLY A 39 6.43 -16.10 -6.10
C GLY A 39 6.07 -14.61 -6.19
N GLU A 40 4.77 -14.29 -6.16
CA GLU A 40 4.29 -12.90 -6.12
C GLU A 40 4.72 -12.18 -4.84
N ARG A 41 4.61 -12.86 -3.68
CA ARG A 41 5.05 -12.33 -2.38
C ARG A 41 6.55 -12.04 -2.37
N ASP A 42 7.36 -12.98 -2.87
CA ASP A 42 8.81 -12.83 -2.92
C ASP A 42 9.22 -11.71 -3.89
N ALA A 43 8.54 -11.59 -5.04
CA ALA A 43 8.75 -10.51 -6.00
C ALA A 43 8.38 -9.14 -5.41
N LEU A 44 7.28 -9.05 -4.69
CA LEU A 44 6.84 -7.84 -3.99
C LEU A 44 7.84 -7.42 -2.91
N LEU A 45 8.27 -8.37 -2.08
CA LEU A 45 9.32 -8.13 -1.07
C LEU A 45 10.62 -7.66 -1.70
N ALA A 46 11.02 -8.24 -2.84
CA ALA A 46 12.20 -7.81 -3.56
C ALA A 46 12.04 -6.39 -4.13
N ALA A 47 10.86 -6.04 -4.65
CA ALA A 47 10.58 -4.70 -5.17
C ALA A 47 10.63 -3.63 -4.07
N ILE A 48 10.07 -3.91 -2.90
CA ILE A 48 10.09 -3.01 -1.74
C ILE A 48 11.48 -2.91 -1.11
N LYS A 49 12.19 -4.05 -1.00
CA LYS A 49 13.51 -4.11 -0.34
C LYS A 49 14.62 -3.52 -1.20
N LYS A 50 14.51 -3.58 -2.53
CA LYS A 50 15.42 -2.88 -3.44
C LYS A 50 15.46 -1.42 -2.97
N PRO A 51 16.59 -0.93 -2.43
CA PRO A 51 16.71 0.49 -2.21
C PRO A 51 16.52 1.10 -3.59
N GLN A 52 15.51 1.94 -3.74
CA GLN A 52 15.42 2.84 -4.88
C GLN A 52 16.51 3.88 -4.72
N ARG A 53 17.74 3.40 -4.84
CA ARG A 53 18.98 4.15 -4.86
C ARG A 53 18.94 4.89 -6.18
N GLY A 54 19.03 6.21 -6.12
CA GLY A 54 18.98 7.08 -7.28
C GLY A 54 19.89 6.57 -8.38
N SER A 55 19.38 6.65 -9.60
CA SER A 55 20.20 6.78 -10.79
C SER A 55 21.06 8.02 -10.61
N ASP A 56 22.34 7.85 -10.27
CA ASP A 56 23.43 8.61 -10.89
C ASP A 56 24.82 8.05 -10.52
N SER A 57 25.63 7.89 -11.58
CA SER A 57 27.09 7.79 -11.65
C SER A 57 27.84 6.53 -11.21
N GLU A 58 28.87 6.27 -12.01
CA GLU A 58 29.80 5.14 -12.11
C GLU A 58 30.87 5.15 -11.00
N ASP A 59 31.40 3.95 -10.72
CA ASP A 59 32.71 3.58 -10.15
C ASP A 59 33.14 4.03 -8.73
N GLU A 60 33.32 3.06 -7.82
CA GLU A 60 34.63 2.55 -7.35
C GLU A 60 34.49 1.66 -6.11
N GLU A 61 35.37 0.67 -6.01
CA GLU A 61 35.39 -0.41 -5.01
C GLU A 61 35.88 0.05 -3.62
N GLY A 62 35.39 -0.60 -2.55
CA GLY A 62 36.19 -0.76 -1.32
C GLY A 62 35.50 -0.63 0.04
N LYS A 63 35.38 -1.79 0.71
CA LYS A 63 35.52 -2.06 2.17
C LYS A 63 34.51 -1.52 3.20
N ASP A 64 33.79 -2.50 3.73
CA ASP A 64 33.68 -2.91 5.15
C ASP A 64 33.24 -1.90 6.23
N ASP A 65 32.06 -2.24 6.75
CA ASP A 65 31.59 -2.20 8.13
C ASP A 65 31.17 -0.87 8.81
N MET A 66 29.90 -0.96 9.27
CA MET A 66 29.37 -0.35 10.50
C MET A 66 28.82 1.09 10.39
N VAL A 67 27.56 1.21 9.95
CA VAL A 67 26.37 1.56 10.79
C VAL A 67 25.16 1.79 9.86
N ASP A 68 24.18 0.89 9.84
CA ASP A 68 22.83 1.24 9.35
C ASP A 68 21.78 0.37 10.05
N ALA A 69 21.71 0.52 11.37
CA ALA A 69 20.61 0.02 12.20
C ALA A 69 19.48 1.07 12.33
N GLY A 70 19.36 1.98 11.35
CA GLY A 70 18.38 3.08 11.34
C GLY A 70 17.48 3.10 10.10
N ARG A 71 17.70 2.22 9.12
CA ARG A 71 16.72 1.96 8.07
C ARG A 71 15.62 1.13 8.69
N ALA A 72 14.63 1.80 9.29
CA ALA A 72 13.38 1.20 9.70
C ALA A 72 12.96 0.23 8.59
N GLU A 73 13.06 -1.07 8.87
CA GLU A 73 12.45 -2.07 8.03
C GLU A 73 10.98 -1.64 7.99
N MET A 74 10.53 -1.07 6.86
CA MET A 74 9.10 -0.95 6.58
C MET A 74 8.52 -2.28 7.00
N GLY A 75 7.72 -2.31 8.08
CA GLY A 75 7.36 -3.54 8.75
C GLY A 75 6.75 -4.49 7.73
N LEU A 76 7.56 -5.42 7.23
CA LEU A 76 7.21 -6.23 6.05
C LEU A 76 6.01 -7.12 6.39
N ASP A 77 5.84 -7.42 7.67
CA ASP A 77 4.71 -8.12 8.23
C ASP A 77 3.40 -7.32 8.11
N GLY A 78 3.48 -5.98 8.22
CA GLY A 78 2.36 -5.08 7.97
C GLY A 78 1.95 -5.08 6.50
N VAL A 79 2.90 -4.86 5.59
CA VAL A 79 2.65 -4.78 4.13
C VAL A 79 1.97 -6.04 3.56
N LEU A 80 2.19 -7.18 4.20
CA LEU A 80 1.72 -8.50 3.75
C LEU A 80 0.53 -9.03 4.55
N SER A 81 0.09 -8.30 5.58
CA SER A 81 -1.07 -8.66 6.37
C SER A 81 -2.35 -8.27 5.62
N GLN A 82 -3.33 -9.15 5.60
CA GLN A 82 -4.61 -8.90 4.94
C GLN A 82 -5.44 -7.94 5.80
N GLU A 83 -5.51 -6.67 5.40
CA GLU A 83 -6.29 -5.64 6.08
C GLU A 83 -7.80 -5.86 5.93
N ALA A 84 -8.60 -5.16 6.76
CA ALA A 84 -10.07 -5.26 6.77
C ALA A 84 -10.74 -4.89 5.43
N THR A 85 -10.08 -4.07 4.61
CA THR A 85 -10.52 -3.68 3.26
C THR A 85 -10.11 -4.69 2.19
N GLY A 86 -9.20 -5.62 2.50
CA GLY A 86 -8.69 -6.64 1.59
C GLY A 86 -7.73 -6.13 0.51
N ALA A 87 -7.46 -4.82 0.43
CA ALA A 87 -6.44 -4.29 -0.47
C ALA A 87 -5.05 -4.49 0.12
N ARG A 88 -4.06 -4.68 -0.75
CA ARG A 88 -2.66 -4.87 -0.37
C ARG A 88 -1.76 -4.28 -1.45
N VAL A 89 -0.51 -4.03 -1.10
CA VAL A 89 0.48 -3.60 -2.08
C VAL A 89 0.68 -4.72 -3.12
N TYR A 90 0.71 -4.36 -4.40
CA TYR A 90 1.00 -5.32 -5.47
C TYR A 90 1.81 -4.68 -6.60
N LEU A 91 2.48 -5.52 -7.37
CA LEU A 91 3.24 -5.12 -8.55
C LEU A 91 2.34 -5.26 -9.79
N ASP A 92 2.25 -4.21 -10.61
CA ASP A 92 1.55 -4.29 -11.90
C ASP A 92 2.40 -4.94 -13.00
N GLU A 93 1.82 -5.06 -14.20
CA GLU A 93 2.47 -5.66 -15.37
C GLU A 93 3.68 -4.85 -15.86
N GLN A 94 3.72 -3.55 -15.54
CA GLN A 94 4.81 -2.64 -15.88
C GLN A 94 5.93 -2.66 -14.83
N GLY A 95 5.74 -3.39 -13.72
CA GLY A 95 6.71 -3.48 -12.64
C GLY A 95 6.65 -2.31 -11.66
N ALA A 96 5.57 -1.52 -11.63
CA ALA A 96 5.35 -0.47 -10.65
C ALA A 96 4.51 -0.97 -9.47
N LEU A 97 4.81 -0.47 -8.27
CA LEU A 97 4.06 -0.80 -7.08
C LEU A 97 2.77 0.04 -6.99
N ASN A 98 1.68 -0.64 -6.65
CA ASN A 98 0.39 -0.03 -6.38
C ASN A 98 0.08 -0.22 -4.90
N TRP A 99 -0.10 0.89 -4.18
CA TRP A 99 -0.27 0.93 -2.73
C TRP A 99 -1.71 1.24 -2.35
N PRO A 100 -2.28 0.58 -1.33
CA PRO A 100 -3.46 1.13 -0.65
C PRO A 100 -3.04 2.42 0.07
N VAL A 101 -3.84 3.49 -0.02
CA VAL A 101 -3.52 4.78 0.60
C VAL A 101 -4.76 5.34 1.30
N LEU A 102 -4.55 5.94 2.47
CA LEU A 102 -5.58 6.67 3.19
C LEU A 102 -5.36 8.18 3.11
N PHE A 103 -6.41 8.92 2.76
CA PHE A 103 -6.47 10.37 2.95
C PHE A 103 -7.38 10.70 4.12
N LEU A 104 -6.86 11.50 5.05
CA LEU A 104 -7.53 11.88 6.29
C LEU A 104 -7.92 13.36 6.22
N TYR A 105 -9.19 13.66 6.50
CA TYR A 105 -9.74 15.02 6.54
C TYR A 105 -10.19 15.34 7.98
N PRO A 106 -9.25 15.68 8.87
CA PRO A 106 -9.54 15.83 10.30
C PRO A 106 -10.55 16.94 10.62
N GLU A 107 -10.68 17.96 9.77
CA GLU A 107 -11.68 19.04 9.91
C GLU A 107 -13.11 18.49 9.93
N HIS A 108 -13.40 17.53 9.05
CA HIS A 108 -14.73 16.94 8.88
C HIS A 108 -14.83 15.52 9.46
N ARG A 109 -13.74 15.00 10.05
CA ARG A 109 -13.61 13.61 10.53
C ARG A 109 -13.96 12.59 9.45
N GLN A 110 -13.54 12.88 8.22
CA GLN A 110 -13.73 12.02 7.07
C GLN A 110 -12.42 11.33 6.71
N THR A 111 -12.55 10.19 6.04
CA THR A 111 -11.42 9.42 5.52
C THR A 111 -11.81 8.85 4.17
N ASP A 112 -10.93 8.99 3.19
CA ASP A 112 -11.03 8.30 1.91
C ASP A 112 -9.98 7.21 1.79
N PHE A 113 -10.36 6.11 1.14
CA PHE A 113 -9.49 4.97 0.89
C PHE A 113 -9.30 4.77 -0.61
N ILE A 114 -8.05 4.83 -1.04
CA ILE A 114 -7.63 4.53 -2.41
C ILE A 114 -7.05 3.12 -2.39
N SER A 115 -7.73 2.17 -3.03
CA SER A 115 -7.32 0.75 -2.99
C SER A 115 -6.05 0.44 -3.78
N ALA A 116 -5.76 1.25 -4.81
CA ALA A 116 -4.58 1.10 -5.67
C ALA A 116 -4.09 2.48 -6.13
N PHE A 117 -3.06 2.97 -5.48
CA PHE A 117 -2.33 4.18 -5.81
C PHE A 117 -0.98 3.79 -6.42
N ASN A 118 -0.80 4.05 -7.71
CA ASN A 118 0.45 3.75 -8.39
C ASN A 118 1.57 4.66 -7.85
N GLU A 119 2.70 4.08 -7.43
CA GLU A 119 3.80 4.80 -6.77
C GLU A 119 4.37 5.95 -7.61
N SER A 120 4.26 5.87 -8.94
CA SER A 120 4.73 6.90 -9.88
C SER A 120 3.70 7.99 -10.17
N SER A 121 2.45 7.83 -9.73
CA SER A 121 1.38 8.84 -9.90
C SER A 121 1.50 9.95 -8.86
N ARG A 122 1.09 11.17 -9.22
CA ARG A 122 1.15 12.33 -8.32
C ARG A 122 -0.07 12.40 -7.42
N PHE A 123 0.10 12.96 -6.23
CA PHE A 123 -1.03 13.22 -5.34
C PHE A 123 -2.07 14.16 -5.97
N MET A 124 -1.62 15.18 -6.70
CA MET A 124 -2.50 16.12 -7.39
C MET A 124 -3.44 15.42 -8.37
N ASP A 125 -2.97 14.40 -9.09
CA ASP A 125 -3.78 13.69 -10.09
C ASP A 125 -4.98 12.99 -9.43
N HIS A 126 -4.74 12.33 -8.30
CA HIS A 126 -5.79 11.70 -7.50
C HIS A 126 -6.74 12.72 -6.88
N LEU A 127 -6.22 13.78 -6.25
CA LEU A 127 -7.04 14.83 -5.64
C LEU A 127 -7.90 15.57 -6.68
N ALA A 128 -7.38 15.80 -7.89
CA ALA A 128 -8.13 16.40 -8.98
C ALA A 128 -9.32 15.52 -9.42
N VAL A 129 -9.17 14.20 -9.41
CA VAL A 129 -10.30 13.29 -9.68
C VAL A 129 -11.29 13.28 -8.52
N MET A 130 -10.80 13.22 -7.28
CA MET A 130 -11.64 13.14 -6.08
C MET A 130 -12.46 14.41 -5.81
N PHE A 131 -11.92 15.58 -6.15
CA PHE A 131 -12.52 16.88 -5.84
C PHE A 131 -12.82 17.76 -7.07
N GLY A 132 -12.63 17.26 -8.30
CA GLY A 132 -12.67 18.09 -9.51
C GLY A 132 -14.03 18.20 -10.20
N GLN A 133 -14.87 17.15 -10.15
CA GLN A 133 -16.20 17.19 -10.81
C GLN A 133 -17.33 17.45 -9.84
N GLU A 134 -17.36 16.74 -8.71
CA GLU A 134 -18.38 16.87 -7.69
C GLU A 134 -17.70 17.00 -6.34
N LEU A 135 -18.02 18.07 -5.61
CA LEU A 135 -17.53 18.25 -4.26
C LEU A 135 -18.23 17.27 -3.32
N PRO A 136 -17.51 16.68 -2.36
CA PRO A 136 -18.14 15.76 -1.42
C PRO A 136 -19.29 16.42 -0.64
N PRO A 137 -20.35 15.68 -0.29
CA PRO A 137 -21.52 16.24 0.40
C PRO A 137 -21.21 16.81 1.79
N TRP A 138 -20.07 16.43 2.37
CA TRP A 138 -19.59 16.95 3.66
C TRP A 138 -18.84 18.28 3.54
N ASP A 139 -18.39 18.68 2.34
CA ASP A 139 -17.73 19.97 2.08
C ASP A 139 -18.76 21.04 1.74
N THR A 140 -19.63 21.36 2.71
CA THR A 140 -20.72 22.34 2.53
C THR A 140 -20.22 23.73 2.15
N ASP A 141 -19.00 24.07 2.57
CA ASP A 141 -18.37 25.37 2.34
C ASP A 141 -17.54 25.39 1.04
N GLN A 142 -17.48 24.27 0.31
CA GLN A 142 -16.76 24.13 -0.97
C GLN A 142 -15.28 24.51 -0.91
N LYS A 143 -14.64 24.20 0.21
CA LYS A 143 -13.26 24.58 0.52
C LYS A 143 -12.23 23.61 -0.05
N TYR A 144 -12.60 22.35 -0.25
CA TYR A 144 -11.69 21.27 -0.67
C TYR A 144 -11.48 21.28 -2.19
N GLN A 145 -10.92 22.36 -2.69
CA GLN A 145 -10.51 22.47 -4.09
C GLN A 145 -9.04 22.04 -4.23
N PRO A 146 -8.65 21.21 -5.21
CA PRO A 146 -7.30 20.66 -5.33
C PRO A 146 -6.16 21.68 -5.21
N GLN A 147 -6.39 22.89 -5.70
CA GLN A 147 -5.39 23.97 -5.73
C GLN A 147 -5.16 24.63 -4.35
N ASN A 148 -6.14 24.48 -3.45
CA ASN A 148 -6.10 25.00 -2.09
C ASN A 148 -5.73 23.91 -1.07
N LEU A 149 -5.49 22.67 -1.51
CA LEU A 149 -5.16 21.57 -0.60
C LEU A 149 -3.66 21.57 -0.27
N GLN A 150 -3.36 21.16 0.95
CA GLN A 150 -2.02 20.85 1.44
C GLN A 150 -2.03 19.44 2.00
N LEU A 151 -0.94 18.71 1.76
CA LEU A 151 -0.80 17.32 2.14
C LEU A 151 0.33 17.16 3.16
N TYR A 152 0.09 16.35 4.18
CA TYR A 152 1.04 16.08 5.25
C TYR A 152 1.08 14.60 5.58
N PHE A 153 2.20 14.13 6.11
CA PHE A 153 2.23 12.94 6.98
C PHE A 153 2.81 13.32 8.33
N GLU A 154 2.46 12.52 9.34
CA GLU A 154 2.94 12.71 10.72
C GLU A 154 4.10 11.74 10.98
N ASP A 155 5.20 12.25 11.52
CA ASP A 155 6.27 11.42 12.07
C ASP A 155 5.78 10.81 13.38
N GLU A 156 5.71 9.48 13.42
CA GLU A 156 5.20 8.73 14.57
C GLU A 156 6.07 8.85 15.81
N GLU A 157 7.38 9.08 15.67
CA GLU A 157 8.28 9.18 16.82
C GLU A 157 8.24 10.56 17.48
N THR A 158 8.08 11.59 16.66
CA THR A 158 8.25 12.99 17.10
C THR A 158 6.95 13.79 17.12
N GLU A 159 5.86 13.23 16.56
CA GLU A 159 4.60 13.92 16.30
C GLU A 159 4.76 15.21 15.44
N GLU A 160 5.90 15.32 14.73
CA GLU A 160 6.18 16.42 13.82
C GLU A 160 5.47 16.19 12.47
N MET A 161 5.08 17.28 11.81
CA MET A 161 4.36 17.23 10.53
C MET A 161 5.33 17.43 9.38
N HIS A 162 5.20 16.62 8.33
CA HIS A 162 5.97 16.74 7.11
C HIS A 162 5.05 17.06 5.93
N GLN A 163 5.21 18.25 5.37
CA GLN A 163 4.44 18.71 4.21
C GLN A 163 5.01 18.13 2.92
N VAL A 164 4.13 17.44 2.19
CA VAL A 164 4.39 16.81 0.90
C VAL A 164 3.93 17.74 -0.22
N ASP A 165 4.75 17.90 -1.25
CA ASP A 165 4.32 18.58 -2.47
C ASP A 165 3.36 17.70 -3.26
N LEU A 166 2.17 18.22 -3.56
CA LEU A 166 1.13 17.54 -4.33
C LEU A 166 1.58 17.14 -5.74
N GLN A 167 2.58 17.83 -6.31
CA GLN A 167 3.13 17.51 -7.63
C GLN A 167 4.09 16.32 -7.61
N THR A 168 4.44 15.80 -6.44
CA THR A 168 5.37 14.68 -6.33
C THR A 168 4.67 13.32 -6.39
N PRO A 169 5.35 12.30 -6.93
CA PRO A 169 4.84 10.94 -6.88
C PRO A 169 4.76 10.42 -5.44
N LEU A 170 3.82 9.50 -5.18
CA LEU A 170 3.70 8.80 -3.89
C LEU A 170 5.04 8.23 -3.44
N LEU A 171 5.80 7.65 -4.38
CA LEU A 171 7.09 7.05 -4.12
C LEU A 171 8.06 7.98 -3.39
N LYS A 172 8.07 9.27 -3.72
CA LYS A 172 8.95 10.25 -3.09
C LYS A 172 8.60 10.49 -1.63
N ALA A 173 7.32 10.44 -1.28
CA ALA A 173 6.90 10.51 0.11
C ALA A 173 7.31 9.24 0.88
N LEU A 174 7.09 8.05 0.29
CA LEU A 174 7.42 6.76 0.92
C LEU A 174 8.93 6.54 1.09
N GLN A 175 9.77 7.16 0.25
CA GLN A 175 11.23 7.12 0.38
C GLN A 175 11.76 7.97 1.56
N HIS A 176 10.94 8.85 2.13
CA HIS A 176 11.37 9.70 3.23
C HIS A 176 11.49 8.90 4.52
N ILE A 177 12.62 9.01 5.23
CA ILE A 177 12.93 8.19 6.42
C ILE A 177 11.91 8.33 7.55
N ARG A 178 11.23 9.49 7.65
CA ARG A 178 10.17 9.74 8.64
C ARG A 178 8.77 9.30 8.19
N CYS A 179 8.60 8.84 6.96
CA CYS A 179 7.31 8.36 6.48
C CYS A 179 7.15 6.90 6.89
N SER A 180 6.31 6.64 7.90
CA SER A 180 6.00 5.28 8.33
C SER A 180 4.80 4.71 7.57
N VAL A 181 4.93 3.47 7.11
CA VAL A 181 3.84 2.71 6.47
C VAL A 181 3.28 1.73 7.48
N LYS A 182 2.08 2.00 7.99
CA LYS A 182 1.42 1.14 8.98
C LYS A 182 0.57 0.10 8.24
N ALA A 183 0.76 -1.17 8.59
CA ALA A 183 0.00 -2.29 8.00
C ALA A 183 0.00 -2.37 6.45
N GLY A 184 0.94 -1.70 5.77
CA GLY A 184 0.96 -1.64 4.30
C GLY A 184 0.22 -0.45 3.70
N THR A 185 -0.41 0.38 4.53
CA THR A 185 -1.24 1.51 4.08
C THR A 185 -0.68 2.84 4.59
N PRO A 186 0.11 3.58 3.78
CA PRO A 186 0.47 4.95 4.09
C PRO A 186 -0.78 5.82 4.26
N SER A 187 -0.70 6.74 5.22
CA SER A 187 -1.78 7.67 5.55
C SER A 187 -1.29 9.11 5.42
N PHE A 188 -2.08 9.94 4.74
CA PHE A 188 -1.78 11.35 4.55
C PHE A 188 -2.93 12.22 5.05
N ILE A 189 -2.59 13.32 5.70
CA ILE A 189 -3.52 14.32 6.21
C ILE A 189 -3.68 15.40 5.15
N VAL A 190 -4.92 15.65 4.74
CA VAL A 190 -5.29 16.66 3.76
C VAL A 190 -5.93 17.83 4.51
N LEU A 191 -5.38 19.03 4.32
CA LEU A 191 -5.88 20.27 4.93
C LEU A 191 -6.10 21.34 3.87
N VAL A 192 -7.03 22.26 4.12
CA VAL A 192 -7.24 23.44 3.27
C VAL A 192 -6.27 24.55 3.68
N ALA A 193 -5.46 25.01 2.73
CA ALA A 193 -4.47 26.06 2.91
C ALA A 193 -5.10 27.33 3.51
N GLY A 194 -4.50 27.84 4.59
CA GLY A 194 -4.93 29.10 5.22
C GLY A 194 -6.26 29.05 5.97
N SER A 195 -6.95 27.91 6.01
CA SER A 195 -8.21 27.76 6.76
C SER A 195 -7.99 27.94 8.27
N PRO A 196 -9.02 28.39 9.03
CA PRO A 196 -8.92 28.47 10.49
C PRO A 196 -8.55 27.13 11.13
N PHE A 197 -9.14 26.04 10.62
CA PHE A 197 -8.85 24.70 11.09
C PHE A 197 -7.39 24.30 10.80
N CYS A 198 -6.86 24.56 9.61
CA CYS A 198 -5.46 24.24 9.27
C CYS A 198 -4.49 24.95 10.23
N LYS A 199 -4.71 26.24 10.49
CA LYS A 199 -3.89 27.01 11.45
C LYS A 199 -3.97 26.46 12.87
N GLN A 200 -5.17 26.07 13.32
CA GLN A 200 -5.37 25.49 14.65
C GLN A 200 -4.76 24.10 14.75
N PHE A 201 -4.92 23.25 13.73
CA PHE A 201 -4.43 21.88 13.69
C PHE A 201 -2.90 21.81 13.70
N LEU A 202 -2.25 22.73 12.99
CA LEU A 202 -0.79 22.85 12.96
C LEU A 202 -0.23 23.68 14.13
N SER A 203 -1.08 24.32 14.94
CA SER A 203 -0.64 25.14 16.06
C SER A 203 0.09 24.30 17.10
N GLY A 204 1.34 24.64 17.39
CA GLY A 204 2.18 23.91 18.35
C GLY A 204 2.86 22.68 17.76
N LYS A 205 2.57 22.29 16.51
CA LYS A 205 3.31 21.26 15.78
C LYS A 205 4.44 21.89 14.98
N LYS A 206 5.58 21.22 14.91
CA LYS A 206 6.67 21.62 14.02
C LYS A 206 6.39 21.06 12.63
N VAL A 207 6.44 21.93 11.63
CA VAL A 207 6.16 21.56 10.24
C VAL A 207 7.44 21.64 9.41
N HIS A 208 7.82 20.52 8.82
CA HIS A 208 8.94 20.41 7.87
C HIS A 208 8.40 20.35 6.45
N HIS A 209 9.14 20.91 5.51
CA HIS A 209 8.82 20.78 4.09
C HIS A 209 9.76 19.74 3.50
N LEU A 210 9.22 18.73 2.82
CA LEU A 210 10.06 17.79 2.10
C LEU A 210 10.82 18.54 1.00
N LYS A 211 12.15 18.48 1.08
CA LYS A 211 13.03 18.96 0.01
C LYS A 211 13.35 17.75 -0.87
N TYR A 212 12.91 17.82 -2.11
CA TYR A 212 13.26 16.84 -3.12
C TYR A 212 14.54 17.35 -3.79
N SER A 213 15.69 16.78 -3.39
CA SER A 213 16.98 16.99 -4.05
C SER A 213 17.12 16.10 -5.28
#